data_AF-A0A368B9D0-F1
#
_entry.id   AF-A0A368B9D0-F1
#
_cell.length_a   1.000
_cell.length_b   1.000
_cell.length_c   1.000
_cell.angle_alpha   90.00
_cell.angle_beta   90.00
_cell.angle_gamma   90.00
#
_symmetry.space_group_name_H-M   'P 1'
#
loop_
_entity.id
_entity.type
_entity.pdbx_description
1 polymer ?
#
loop_
_entity_poly.entity_id
_entity_poly.type
_entity_poly.pdbx_seq_one_letter_code
_entity_poly.pdbx_strand_id
1 'polypeptide(L)'
;MAHNAPRDAIALLSIACAGLIAACPYALTGQSVEEWGVALGQKYTALDSFRAEYTAVSPTSDEPLHGLLIENRETGACLVKLQSDSGKGGAVWWVPQRAGKESGTYAKFGDSAFRVRGLAELVRQHQKLVSSGDQKIQSNRSPGLAPCIQLGADTISAFLFSAAPGLSPAFSGAPTSRVEELRELKESIELILDDGSWIRLDRKTGLLAGQGYPADQGERSLRLENVKPLEGNDALAREIPSVDPASLQEASPEALRLADPLHSALFHHLVEKACAEGAPSPARLLAENAPALRAYWLAAWGYLVPPGVPANVARMLQDLKGQKQQYLRDWTAAKEADPNAMEGVSFIQYFRLRRMKLREDLRSKIDAESKQGPALARLQLLLDGEISKLIPAQVARGRELAKLIVANQREAMVIALLPEVPEKALQSF
;
A
#
# COMPACT_ATOMS: atom_id res chain seq x y z
N MET A 1 58.63 -47.08 34.79
CA MET A 1 58.19 -46.13 35.83
C MET A 1 57.19 -45.19 35.18
N ALA A 2 55.94 -45.29 35.62
CA ALA A 2 54.82 -44.55 35.05
C ALA A 2 54.89 -43.08 35.50
N HIS A 3 54.91 -42.16 34.53
CA HIS A 3 54.65 -40.75 34.80
C HIS A 3 53.15 -40.55 34.91
N ASN A 4 52.71 -40.27 36.15
CA ASN A 4 51.41 -39.68 36.44
C ASN A 4 51.37 -38.25 35.85
N ALA A 5 50.51 -38.04 34.87
CA ALA A 5 49.99 -36.72 34.52
C ALA A 5 48.50 -36.68 34.91
N PRO A 6 48.00 -35.59 35.50
CA PRO A 6 46.73 -35.60 36.22
C PRO A 6 45.57 -35.65 35.24
N ARG A 7 44.74 -36.70 35.37
CA ARG A 7 43.46 -36.85 34.65
C ARG A 7 42.47 -35.71 34.91
N ASP A 8 42.72 -34.88 35.93
CA ASP A 8 41.82 -33.80 36.34
C ASP A 8 41.93 -32.55 35.45
N ALA A 9 43.07 -32.32 34.78
CA ALA A 9 43.23 -31.16 33.90
C ALA A 9 42.40 -31.28 32.60
N ILE A 10 42.25 -32.51 32.08
CA ILE A 10 41.44 -32.78 30.89
C ILE A 10 39.94 -32.76 31.23
N ALA A 11 39.56 -33.22 32.42
CA ALA A 11 38.18 -33.10 32.92
C ALA A 11 37.78 -31.63 33.15
N LEU A 12 38.64 -30.80 33.73
CA LEU A 12 38.40 -29.38 33.93
C LEU A 12 38.33 -28.58 32.62
N LEU A 13 39.18 -28.91 31.63
CA LEU A 13 39.08 -28.28 30.30
C LEU A 13 37.80 -28.68 29.55
N SER A 14 37.34 -29.92 29.74
CA SER A 14 36.11 -30.43 29.10
C SER A 14 34.85 -29.83 29.73
N ILE A 15 34.85 -29.58 31.04
CA ILE A 15 33.75 -28.91 31.75
C ILE A 15 33.73 -27.40 31.44
N ALA A 16 34.91 -26.75 31.30
CA ALA A 16 34.98 -25.36 30.87
C ALA A 16 34.50 -25.18 29.42
N CYS A 17 34.84 -26.11 28.51
CA CYS A 17 34.33 -26.10 27.13
C CYS A 17 32.82 -26.44 27.06
N ALA A 18 32.31 -27.35 27.91
CA ALA A 18 30.87 -27.62 27.99
C ALA A 18 30.09 -26.44 28.59
N GLY A 19 30.68 -25.70 29.54
CA GLY A 19 30.11 -24.46 30.11
C GLY A 19 30.13 -23.28 29.13
N LEU A 20 31.15 -23.18 28.27
CA LEU A 20 31.22 -22.19 27.20
C LEU A 20 30.28 -22.52 26.02
N ILE A 21 30.07 -23.80 25.71
CA ILE A 21 29.08 -24.25 24.71
C ILE A 21 27.64 -24.08 25.23
N ALA A 22 27.42 -24.11 26.55
CA ALA A 22 26.12 -23.77 27.18
C ALA A 22 25.88 -22.26 27.36
N ALA A 23 26.91 -21.42 27.18
CA ALA A 23 26.82 -19.95 27.21
C ALA A 23 26.79 -19.32 25.80
N CYS A 24 27.03 -20.11 24.76
CA CYS A 24 26.59 -19.76 23.43
C CYS A 24 25.07 -19.95 23.38
N PRO A 25 24.27 -18.95 22.95
CA PRO A 25 22.92 -19.23 22.54
C PRO A 25 23.06 -20.13 21.31
N TYR A 26 22.98 -21.44 21.51
CA TYR A 26 22.42 -22.27 20.46
C TYR A 26 21.11 -21.58 20.12
N ALA A 27 21.00 -21.10 18.89
CA ALA A 27 19.72 -20.74 18.33
C ALA A 27 18.82 -21.95 18.58
N LEU A 28 18.00 -21.89 19.63
CA LEU A 28 16.72 -22.59 19.62
C LEU A 28 16.18 -22.25 18.24
N THR A 29 15.91 -23.26 17.43
CA THR A 29 15.28 -23.10 16.13
C THR A 29 13.87 -22.57 16.39
N GLY A 30 13.79 -21.29 16.74
CA GLY A 30 12.59 -20.51 16.83
C GLY A 30 12.04 -20.36 15.42
N GLN A 31 10.75 -20.07 15.35
CA GLN A 31 10.10 -19.83 14.08
C GLN A 31 10.77 -18.65 13.36
N SER A 32 10.89 -18.73 12.04
CA SER A 32 11.38 -17.61 11.24
C SER A 32 10.43 -16.41 11.35
N VAL A 33 10.89 -15.21 10.94
CA VAL A 33 10.05 -14.00 10.91
C VAL A 33 8.80 -14.24 10.06
N GLU A 34 8.95 -14.92 8.93
CA GLU A 34 7.87 -15.30 8.01
C GLU A 34 6.90 -16.27 8.67
N GLU A 35 7.40 -17.30 9.35
CA GLU A 35 6.57 -18.29 10.06
C GLU A 35 5.76 -17.61 11.18
N TRP A 36 6.38 -16.70 11.93
CA TRP A 36 5.72 -15.87 12.93
C TRP A 36 4.66 -14.95 12.30
N GLY A 37 4.96 -14.35 11.15
CA GLY A 37 4.02 -13.52 10.39
C GLY A 37 2.76 -14.28 10.01
N VAL A 38 2.91 -15.51 9.53
CA VAL A 38 1.78 -16.40 9.19
C VAL A 38 1.00 -16.80 10.44
N ALA A 39 1.70 -17.23 11.50
CA ALA A 39 1.06 -17.66 12.74
C ALA A 39 0.22 -16.53 13.38
N LEU A 40 0.78 -15.32 13.45
CA LEU A 40 0.08 -14.14 14.00
C LEU A 40 -1.02 -13.63 13.07
N GLY A 41 -0.85 -13.76 11.77
CA GLY A 41 -1.92 -13.46 10.81
C GLY A 41 -3.11 -14.41 10.93
N GLN A 42 -2.88 -15.69 11.23
CA GLN A 42 -3.96 -16.64 11.55
C GLN A 42 -4.68 -16.24 12.83
N LYS A 43 -3.95 -15.82 13.88
CA LYS A 43 -4.56 -15.31 15.13
C LYS A 43 -5.41 -14.08 14.89
N TYR A 44 -4.90 -13.12 14.12
CA TYR A 44 -5.62 -11.92 13.75
C TYR A 44 -6.88 -12.23 12.94
N THR A 45 -6.79 -13.17 11.98
CA THR A 45 -7.94 -13.61 11.17
C THR A 45 -8.98 -14.35 12.00
N ALA A 46 -8.56 -15.04 13.07
CA ALA A 46 -9.45 -15.72 14.00
C ALA A 46 -10.09 -14.78 15.04
N LEU A 47 -9.70 -13.50 15.08
CA LEU A 47 -10.48 -12.50 15.80
C LEU A 47 -11.82 -12.32 15.09
N ASP A 48 -12.90 -12.54 15.82
CA ASP A 48 -14.24 -12.07 15.43
C ASP A 48 -14.28 -10.53 15.37
N SER A 49 -15.45 -9.93 15.21
CA SER A 49 -15.57 -8.48 15.32
C SER A 49 -15.01 -7.97 16.66
N PHE A 50 -14.10 -7.00 16.62
CA PHE A 50 -13.36 -6.55 17.79
C PHE A 50 -13.21 -5.02 17.88
N ARG A 51 -12.89 -4.58 19.10
CA ARG A 51 -12.47 -3.24 19.48
C ARG A 51 -11.10 -3.34 20.14
N ALA A 52 -10.14 -2.55 19.69
CA ALA A 52 -8.82 -2.43 20.29
C ALA A 52 -8.53 -0.98 20.66
N GLU A 53 -8.07 -0.76 21.90
CA GLU A 53 -7.78 0.55 22.48
C GLU A 53 -6.27 0.74 22.56
N TYR A 54 -5.81 1.94 22.21
CA TYR A 54 -4.38 2.26 22.12
C TYR A 54 -4.06 3.56 22.84
N THR A 55 -2.81 3.69 23.27
CA THR A 55 -2.20 4.98 23.62
C THR A 55 -0.98 5.18 22.76
N ALA A 56 -0.82 6.37 22.19
CA ALA A 56 0.31 6.73 21.36
C ALA A 56 0.95 8.03 21.83
N VAL A 57 2.28 8.06 21.90
CA VAL A 57 3.08 9.22 22.28
C VAL A 57 3.98 9.56 21.10
N SER A 58 3.94 10.83 20.67
CA SER A 58 4.73 11.38 19.57
C SER A 58 5.65 12.48 20.11
N PRO A 59 6.84 12.65 19.52
CA PRO A 59 7.76 13.70 19.93
C PRO A 59 7.25 15.10 19.61
N THR A 60 6.29 15.23 18.68
CA THR A 60 5.73 16.51 18.24
C THR A 60 4.35 16.79 18.83
N SER A 61 3.84 15.93 19.72
CA SER A 61 2.54 16.11 20.36
C SER A 61 2.74 16.42 21.83
N ASP A 62 2.17 17.54 22.30
CA ASP A 62 2.22 17.94 23.71
C ASP A 62 1.42 16.98 24.63
N GLU A 63 0.45 16.27 24.04
CA GLU A 63 -0.43 15.32 24.73
C GLU A 63 -0.34 13.93 24.08
N PRO A 64 -0.46 12.85 24.87
CA PRO A 64 -0.72 11.52 24.32
C PRO A 64 -1.98 11.49 23.47
N LEU A 65 -1.98 10.65 22.42
CA LEU A 65 -3.15 10.36 21.62
C LEU A 65 -3.77 9.04 22.09
N HIS A 66 -5.06 9.09 22.40
CA HIS A 66 -5.86 7.92 22.68
C HIS A 66 -6.48 7.38 21.39
N GLY A 67 -6.20 6.11 21.13
CA GLY A 67 -6.53 5.43 19.90
C GLY A 67 -7.61 4.37 20.05
N LEU A 68 -8.37 4.20 18.98
CA LEU A 68 -9.39 3.18 18.86
C LEU A 68 -9.33 2.57 17.47
N LEU A 69 -9.22 1.24 17.41
CA LEU A 69 -9.40 0.44 16.21
C LEU A 69 -10.65 -0.43 16.38
N ILE A 70 -11.56 -0.35 15.42
CA ILE A 70 -12.72 -1.25 15.35
C ILE A 70 -12.71 -1.93 14.01
N GLU A 71 -12.89 -3.24 14.03
CA GLU A 71 -13.12 -4.03 12.83
C GLU A 71 -14.35 -4.91 13.04
N ASN A 72 -15.36 -4.70 12.21
CA ASN A 72 -16.52 -5.56 12.13
C ASN A 72 -16.28 -6.56 11.00
N ARG A 73 -15.85 -7.77 11.35
CA ARG A 73 -15.49 -8.85 10.42
C ARG A 73 -16.70 -9.41 9.68
N GLU A 74 -17.87 -9.40 10.30
CA GLU A 74 -19.12 -9.86 9.68
C GLU A 74 -19.45 -9.02 8.45
N THR A 75 -19.25 -7.71 8.54
CA THR A 75 -19.65 -6.76 7.49
C THR A 75 -18.48 -6.28 6.64
N GLY A 76 -17.26 -6.31 7.17
CA GLY A 76 -16.03 -5.75 6.58
C GLY A 76 -15.86 -4.24 6.85
N ALA A 77 -16.65 -3.68 7.77
CA ALA A 77 -16.57 -2.26 8.12
C ALA A 77 -15.50 -2.02 9.19
N CYS A 78 -14.75 -0.94 9.08
CA CYS A 78 -13.67 -0.65 10.02
C CYS A 78 -13.50 0.85 10.29
N LEU A 79 -12.93 1.16 11.45
CA LEU A 79 -12.66 2.51 11.94
C LEU A 79 -11.30 2.52 12.63
N VAL A 80 -10.52 3.55 12.34
CA VAL A 80 -9.40 3.99 13.18
C VAL A 80 -9.67 5.41 13.64
N LYS A 81 -9.44 5.69 14.92
CA LYS A 81 -9.51 7.02 15.50
C LYS A 81 -8.31 7.23 16.42
N LEU A 82 -7.71 8.41 16.36
CA LEU A 82 -6.67 8.87 17.30
C LEU A 82 -7.07 10.28 17.76
N GLN A 83 -7.12 10.52 19.07
CA GLN A 83 -7.54 11.80 19.64
C GLN A 83 -6.82 12.10 20.95
N SER A 84 -6.35 13.33 21.13
CA SER A 84 -5.81 13.83 22.39
C SER A 84 -6.92 14.26 23.34
N ASP A 85 -6.57 14.52 24.60
CA ASP A 85 -7.51 15.01 25.62
C ASP A 85 -8.09 16.39 25.28
N SER A 86 -7.29 17.26 24.64
CA SER A 86 -7.76 18.54 24.08
C SER A 86 -8.64 18.40 22.82
N GLY A 87 -8.90 17.18 22.37
CA GLY A 87 -9.78 16.88 21.24
C GLY A 87 -9.10 16.94 19.87
N LYS A 88 -7.79 17.22 19.81
CA LYS A 88 -7.02 17.23 18.55
C LYS A 88 -6.84 15.80 18.05
N GLY A 89 -7.03 15.58 16.75
CA GLY A 89 -6.85 14.27 16.15
C GLY A 89 -7.72 14.05 14.93
N GLY A 90 -7.95 12.78 14.61
CA GLY A 90 -8.75 12.42 13.46
C GLY A 90 -9.24 10.98 13.48
N ALA A 91 -10.15 10.70 12.56
CA ALA A 91 -10.70 9.37 12.34
C ALA A 91 -10.71 9.05 10.85
N VAL A 92 -10.48 7.79 10.50
CA VAL A 92 -10.65 7.24 9.15
C VAL A 92 -11.49 5.97 9.26
N TRP A 93 -12.52 5.84 8.44
CA TRP A 93 -13.38 4.67 8.46
C TRP A 93 -13.81 4.24 7.07
N TRP A 94 -14.12 2.95 6.95
CA TRP A 94 -14.66 2.33 5.76
C TRP A 94 -16.00 1.68 6.09
N VAL A 95 -17.01 2.02 5.26
CA VAL A 95 -18.30 1.35 5.28
C VAL A 95 -18.49 0.59 3.97
N PRO A 96 -18.66 -0.74 4.03
CA PRO A 96 -18.88 -1.58 2.86
C PRO A 96 -20.29 -1.37 2.31
N GLN A 97 -20.48 -1.72 1.04
CA GLN A 97 -21.77 -1.55 0.37
C GLN A 97 -22.79 -2.48 1.01
N ARG A 98 -23.92 -1.93 1.48
CA ARG A 98 -25.10 -2.72 1.88
C ARG A 98 -26.22 -2.44 0.89
N ALA A 99 -27.17 -3.37 0.74
CA ALA A 99 -28.27 -3.24 -0.22
C ALA A 99 -28.90 -1.82 -0.17
N GLY A 100 -28.73 -1.05 -1.26
CA GLY A 100 -29.25 0.31 -1.40
C GLY A 100 -28.43 1.46 -0.77
N LYS A 101 -27.30 1.21 -0.12
CA LYS A 101 -26.40 2.24 0.43
C LYS A 101 -25.04 2.22 -0.26
N GLU A 102 -24.53 3.39 -0.64
CA GLU A 102 -23.18 3.51 -1.20
C GLU A 102 -22.12 3.09 -0.18
N SER A 103 -21.10 2.38 -0.65
CA SER A 103 -19.88 2.20 0.12
C SER A 103 -19.04 3.48 0.11
N GLY A 104 -18.22 3.67 1.13
CA GLY A 104 -17.40 4.87 1.22
C GLY A 104 -16.30 4.77 2.25
N THR A 105 -15.13 5.28 1.88
CA THR A 105 -14.07 5.60 2.84
C THR A 105 -14.23 7.06 3.19
N TYR A 106 -14.12 7.37 4.47
CA TYR A 106 -14.24 8.73 4.97
C TYR A 106 -13.14 9.02 5.96
N ALA A 107 -12.78 10.29 6.07
CA ALA A 107 -11.86 10.78 7.07
C ALA A 107 -12.43 12.05 7.72
N LYS A 108 -12.15 12.27 9.00
CA LYS A 108 -12.50 13.50 9.72
C LYS A 108 -11.31 13.99 10.51
N PHE A 109 -10.98 15.27 10.36
CA PHE A 109 -9.93 15.96 11.10
C PHE A 109 -10.50 17.28 11.64
N GLY A 110 -10.64 17.38 12.96
CA GLY A 110 -11.43 18.45 13.57
C GLY A 110 -12.84 18.52 12.99
N ASP A 111 -13.23 19.70 12.50
CA ASP A 111 -14.55 19.93 11.88
C ASP A 111 -14.63 19.54 10.40
N SER A 112 -13.49 19.26 9.77
CA SER A 112 -13.44 18.92 8.34
C SER A 112 -13.66 17.43 8.11
N ALA A 113 -14.61 17.08 7.26
CA ALA A 113 -14.90 15.71 6.85
C ALA A 113 -14.68 15.53 5.34
N PHE A 114 -14.08 14.41 4.98
CA PHE A 114 -13.66 14.10 3.61
C PHE A 114 -14.18 12.74 3.19
N ARG A 115 -14.66 12.63 1.94
CA ARG A 115 -14.84 11.36 1.23
C ARG A 115 -13.52 11.01 0.55
N VAL A 116 -12.99 9.83 0.84
CA VAL A 116 -11.79 9.29 0.20
C VAL A 116 -12.22 8.33 -0.90
N ARG A 117 -11.99 8.70 -2.16
CA ARG A 117 -12.37 7.88 -3.32
C ARG A 117 -11.34 6.80 -3.59
N GLY A 118 -11.81 5.68 -4.13
CA GLY A 118 -10.96 4.64 -4.71
C GLY A 118 -10.22 3.72 -3.74
N LEU A 119 -10.06 4.06 -2.46
CA LEU A 119 -9.25 3.27 -1.50
C LEU A 119 -9.63 1.78 -1.45
N ALA A 120 -10.92 1.48 -1.35
CA ALA A 120 -11.40 0.10 -1.32
C ALA A 120 -11.05 -0.69 -2.59
N GLU A 121 -11.15 -0.04 -3.75
CA GLU A 121 -10.74 -0.65 -5.00
C GLU A 121 -9.22 -0.72 -5.14
N LEU A 122 -8.49 0.28 -4.66
CA LEU A 122 -7.03 0.28 -4.63
C LEU A 122 -6.52 -0.92 -3.84
N VAL A 123 -7.09 -1.17 -2.67
CA VAL A 123 -6.81 -2.35 -1.86
C VAL A 123 -7.19 -3.64 -2.59
N ARG A 124 -8.35 -3.70 -3.24
CA ARG A 124 -8.74 -4.87 -4.04
C ARG A 124 -7.73 -5.16 -5.16
N GLN A 125 -7.26 -4.14 -5.86
CA GLN A 125 -6.28 -4.29 -6.94
C GLN A 125 -4.88 -4.62 -6.41
N HIS A 126 -4.51 -4.04 -5.26
CA HIS A 126 -3.30 -4.41 -4.52
C HIS A 126 -3.32 -5.91 -4.21
N GLN A 127 -4.39 -6.41 -3.58
CA GLN A 127 -4.56 -7.82 -3.24
C GLN A 127 -4.44 -8.72 -4.47
N LYS A 128 -5.05 -8.35 -5.60
CA LYS A 128 -4.90 -9.12 -6.85
C LYS A 128 -3.46 -9.19 -7.36
N LEU A 129 -2.68 -8.12 -7.20
CA LEU A 129 -1.27 -8.07 -7.61
C LEU A 129 -0.36 -8.86 -6.66
N VAL A 130 -0.69 -8.87 -5.37
CA VAL A 130 0.14 -9.55 -4.36
C VAL A 130 -0.21 -11.04 -4.17
N SER A 131 -1.47 -11.43 -4.34
CA SER A 131 -1.88 -12.83 -4.19
C SER A 131 -1.25 -13.74 -5.26
N SER A 132 -0.76 -14.90 -4.81
CA SER A 132 -0.38 -16.01 -5.67
C SER A 132 -1.64 -16.61 -6.32
N GLY A 133 -1.53 -16.98 -7.60
CA GLY A 133 -2.66 -17.27 -8.51
C GLY A 133 -3.65 -18.37 -8.08
N ASP A 134 -3.37 -19.11 -7.01
CA ASP A 134 -4.26 -20.16 -6.48
C ASP A 134 -5.29 -19.65 -5.45
N GLN A 135 -5.09 -18.48 -4.85
CA GLN A 135 -6.13 -17.85 -4.04
C GLN A 135 -7.06 -17.07 -4.96
N LYS A 136 -8.11 -17.72 -5.46
CA LYS A 136 -9.25 -17.03 -6.06
C LYS A 136 -9.87 -16.10 -5.03
N ILE A 137 -9.39 -14.85 -4.97
CA ILE A 137 -10.09 -13.77 -4.30
C ILE A 137 -11.45 -13.66 -5.00
N GLN A 138 -12.51 -14.09 -4.33
CA GLN A 138 -13.87 -13.95 -4.84
C GLN A 138 -14.13 -12.46 -5.05
N SER A 139 -14.29 -12.05 -6.32
CA SER A 139 -14.46 -10.66 -6.76
C SER A 139 -15.61 -9.91 -6.07
N ASN A 140 -16.52 -10.64 -5.43
CA ASN A 140 -17.75 -10.12 -4.83
C ASN A 140 -17.66 -9.91 -3.31
N ARG A 141 -16.53 -10.25 -2.66
CA ARG A 141 -16.35 -9.95 -1.23
C ARG A 141 -15.85 -8.51 -1.04
N SER A 142 -16.23 -7.90 0.08
CA SER A 142 -15.65 -6.61 0.51
C SER A 142 -14.13 -6.74 0.53
N PRO A 143 -13.36 -5.73 0.06
CA PRO A 143 -11.92 -5.75 0.24
C PRO A 143 -11.65 -5.90 1.74
N GLY A 144 -10.75 -6.81 2.11
CA GLY A 144 -10.30 -7.00 3.49
C GLY A 144 -9.49 -5.79 3.94
N LEU A 145 -10.18 -4.70 4.26
CA LEU A 145 -9.60 -3.47 4.80
C LEU A 145 -9.45 -3.61 6.30
N ALA A 146 -8.20 -3.53 6.76
CA ALA A 146 -7.85 -3.54 8.16
C ALA A 146 -7.39 -2.15 8.61
N PRO A 147 -7.87 -1.64 9.75
CA PRO A 147 -7.40 -0.37 10.26
C PRO A 147 -6.02 -0.56 10.93
N CYS A 148 -5.09 0.37 10.69
CA CYS A 148 -3.71 0.29 11.19
C CYS A 148 -3.26 1.66 11.72
N ILE A 149 -2.37 1.62 12.71
CA ILE A 149 -1.68 2.79 13.27
C ILE A 149 -0.19 2.56 13.07
N GLN A 150 0.50 3.56 12.51
CA GLN A 150 1.94 3.56 12.34
C GLN A 150 2.53 4.80 13.00
N LEU A 151 3.50 4.60 13.88
CA LEU A 151 4.39 5.67 14.32
C LEU A 151 5.38 5.96 13.20
N GLY A 152 5.34 7.18 12.67
CA GLY A 152 6.42 7.73 11.87
C GLY A 152 7.47 8.41 12.74
N ALA A 153 8.54 8.91 12.11
CA ALA A 153 9.59 9.64 12.81
C ALA A 153 9.02 10.88 13.51
N ASP A 154 8.25 11.70 12.81
CA ASP A 154 7.72 12.95 13.37
C ASP A 154 6.24 12.81 13.78
N THR A 155 5.45 12.06 13.01
CA THR A 155 3.99 12.04 13.15
C THR A 155 3.43 10.63 13.32
N ILE A 156 2.33 10.52 14.06
CA ILE A 156 1.53 9.29 14.15
C ILE A 156 0.53 9.28 12.99
N SER A 157 0.55 8.23 12.19
CA SER A 157 -0.33 8.05 11.05
C SER A 157 -1.36 6.95 11.33
N ALA A 158 -2.61 7.23 11.01
CA ALA A 158 -3.70 6.26 11.03
C ALA A 158 -4.23 6.08 9.60
N PHE A 159 -4.32 4.84 9.14
CA PHE A 159 -4.78 4.54 7.79
C PHE A 159 -5.49 3.19 7.73
N LEU A 160 -6.18 2.94 6.63
CA LEU A 160 -6.78 1.65 6.33
C LEU A 160 -5.88 0.93 5.33
N PHE A 161 -5.44 -0.27 5.66
CA PHE A 161 -4.53 -1.07 4.86
C PHE A 161 -5.21 -2.33 4.33
N SER A 162 -4.63 -2.89 3.27
CA SER A 162 -4.99 -4.22 2.78
C SER A 162 -4.48 -5.29 3.73
N ALA A 163 -5.33 -6.00 4.47
CA ALA A 163 -4.86 -7.21 5.13
C ALA A 163 -4.44 -8.22 4.05
N ALA A 164 -3.15 -8.55 3.96
CA ALA A 164 -2.71 -9.67 3.16
C ALA A 164 -3.33 -10.96 3.76
N PRO A 165 -3.96 -11.84 2.96
CA PRO A 165 -4.59 -13.03 3.49
C PRO A 165 -3.60 -13.86 4.32
N GLY A 166 -3.92 -14.08 5.60
CA GLY A 166 -3.09 -14.88 6.50
C GLY A 166 -1.89 -14.16 7.13
N LEU A 167 -1.72 -12.84 6.93
CA LEU A 167 -0.74 -12.03 7.64
C LEU A 167 -1.41 -10.95 8.50
N SER A 168 -0.80 -10.60 9.63
CA SER A 168 -1.25 -9.47 10.44
C SER A 168 -0.98 -8.16 9.68
N PRO A 169 -1.91 -7.18 9.67
CA PRO A 169 -1.70 -5.87 9.06
C PRO A 169 -0.46 -5.15 9.60
N ALA A 170 -0.10 -5.42 10.85
CA ALA A 170 1.08 -4.84 11.49
C ALA A 170 2.40 -5.43 10.95
N PHE A 171 2.40 -6.69 10.50
CA PHE A 171 3.55 -7.31 9.81
C PHE A 171 3.79 -6.69 8.43
N SER A 172 2.73 -6.24 7.75
CA SER A 172 2.87 -5.61 6.43
C SER A 172 3.65 -4.28 6.46
N GLY A 173 3.80 -3.66 7.64
CA GLY A 173 4.56 -2.43 7.82
C GLY A 173 6.08 -2.61 7.95
N ALA A 174 6.57 -3.84 8.18
CA ALA A 174 7.99 -4.15 8.30
C ALA A 174 8.33 -5.40 7.45
N PRO A 175 8.89 -5.22 6.25
CA PRO A 175 9.31 -6.36 5.44
C PRO A 175 10.36 -7.17 6.19
N THR A 176 10.33 -8.50 6.04
CA THR A 176 11.20 -9.39 6.82
C THR A 176 12.68 -9.12 6.57
N SER A 177 13.03 -8.59 5.40
CA SER A 177 14.37 -8.13 5.04
C SER A 177 14.94 -7.02 5.93
N ARG A 178 14.09 -6.28 6.65
CA ARG A 178 14.50 -5.22 7.58
C ARG A 178 14.65 -5.71 9.02
N VAL A 179 14.19 -6.93 9.32
CA VAL A 179 14.24 -7.46 10.68
C VAL A 179 15.67 -7.93 10.96
N GLU A 180 16.38 -7.18 11.79
CA GLU A 180 17.73 -7.52 12.25
C GLU A 180 17.68 -8.56 13.37
N GLU A 181 16.70 -8.45 14.27
CA GLU A 181 16.54 -9.35 15.41
C GLU A 181 15.06 -9.65 15.67
N LEU A 182 14.75 -10.92 15.92
CA LEU A 182 13.43 -11.35 16.42
C LEU A 182 13.56 -11.80 17.87
N ARG A 183 12.71 -11.24 18.74
CA ARG A 183 12.63 -11.60 20.17
C ARG A 183 11.26 -12.14 20.50
N GLU A 184 11.23 -13.39 20.95
CA GLU A 184 10.02 -14.00 21.47
C GLU A 184 9.83 -13.64 22.94
N LEU A 185 8.92 -12.71 23.23
CA LEU A 185 8.54 -12.34 24.59
C LEU A 185 7.36 -13.20 25.06
N LYS A 186 7.08 -13.17 26.38
CA LYS A 186 6.01 -13.98 27.00
C LYS A 186 4.64 -13.73 26.37
N GLU A 187 4.31 -12.46 26.13
CA GLU A 187 2.99 -12.04 25.65
C GLU A 187 3.03 -11.46 24.24
N SER A 188 4.21 -11.23 23.69
CA SER A 188 4.40 -10.58 22.39
C SER A 188 5.58 -11.15 21.60
N ILE A 189 5.60 -10.88 20.30
CA ILE A 189 6.77 -11.07 19.44
C ILE A 189 7.28 -9.68 19.09
N GLU A 190 8.55 -9.41 19.40
CA GLU A 190 9.22 -8.14 19.08
C GLU A 190 10.14 -8.34 17.88
N LEU A 191 10.01 -7.47 16.88
CA LEU A 191 10.86 -7.38 15.71
C LEU A 191 11.68 -6.10 15.85
N ILE A 192 13.00 -6.23 15.91
CA ILE A 192 13.93 -5.10 15.86
C ILE A 192 14.34 -4.91 14.41
N LEU A 193 14.22 -3.69 13.91
CA LEU A 193 14.57 -3.33 12.55
C LEU A 193 16.01 -2.82 12.47
N ASP A 194 16.56 -2.85 11.26
CA ASP A 194 17.90 -2.37 10.90
C ASP A 194 18.23 -0.91 11.29
N ASP A 195 17.22 -0.08 11.53
CA ASP A 195 17.35 1.31 12.01
C ASP A 195 17.23 1.42 13.54
N GLY A 196 17.17 0.29 14.25
CA GLY A 196 16.99 0.19 15.69
C GLY A 196 15.55 0.44 16.16
N SER A 197 14.62 0.81 15.27
CA SER A 197 13.20 0.87 15.62
C SER A 197 12.63 -0.54 15.83
N TRP A 198 11.50 -0.63 16.51
CA TRP A 198 10.92 -1.92 16.86
C TRP A 198 9.41 -1.96 16.71
N ILE A 199 8.90 -3.16 16.45
CA ILE A 199 7.47 -3.48 16.35
C ILE A 199 7.20 -4.67 17.26
N ARG A 200 6.17 -4.57 18.10
CA ARG A 200 5.68 -5.65 18.96
C ARG A 200 4.31 -6.10 18.51
N LEU A 201 4.11 -7.40 18.36
CA LEU A 201 2.82 -7.99 18.07
C LEU A 201 2.34 -8.84 19.24
N ASP A 202 1.07 -8.71 19.61
CA ASP A 202 0.46 -9.49 20.68
C ASP A 202 0.33 -10.96 20.25
N ARG A 203 0.84 -11.90 21.05
CA ARG A 203 0.87 -13.34 20.70
C ARG A 203 -0.53 -13.95 20.65
N LYS A 204 -1.51 -13.40 21.38
CA LYS A 204 -2.86 -13.96 21.48
C LYS A 204 -3.71 -13.56 20.28
N THR A 205 -3.59 -12.31 19.86
CA THR A 205 -4.48 -11.66 18.89
C THR A 205 -3.80 -11.39 17.54
N GLY A 206 -2.47 -11.32 17.49
CA GLY A 206 -1.73 -10.90 16.30
C GLY A 206 -1.82 -9.41 16.00
N LEU A 207 -2.44 -8.61 16.87
CA LEU A 207 -2.51 -7.15 16.73
C LEU A 207 -1.17 -6.48 17.06
N LEU A 208 -0.98 -5.26 16.59
CA LEU A 208 0.13 -4.41 16.98
C LEU A 208 0.04 -4.16 18.50
N ALA A 209 0.91 -4.77 19.29
CA ALA A 209 0.98 -4.56 20.74
C ALA A 209 1.77 -3.30 21.08
N GLY A 210 2.71 -2.94 20.21
CA GLY A 210 3.38 -1.66 20.30
C GLY A 210 4.37 -1.41 19.19
N GLN A 211 4.85 -0.18 19.14
CA GLN A 211 5.89 0.26 18.22
C GLN A 211 6.72 1.33 18.93
N GLY A 212 8.00 1.46 18.59
CA GLY A 212 8.84 2.52 19.12
C GLY A 212 10.17 2.68 18.40
N TYR A 213 10.94 3.66 18.87
CA TYR A 213 12.27 4.02 18.38
C TYR A 213 13.31 3.89 19.50
N PRO A 214 14.61 3.86 19.17
CA PRO A 214 15.67 3.97 20.16
C PRO A 214 15.45 5.17 21.12
N ALA A 215 15.65 4.94 22.42
CA ALA A 215 15.30 5.88 23.48
C ALA A 215 16.06 7.22 23.42
N ASP A 216 17.21 7.25 22.76
CA ASP A 216 18.02 8.43 22.49
C ASP A 216 17.35 9.41 21.51
N GLN A 217 16.26 9.01 20.83
CA GLN A 217 15.48 9.85 19.91
C GLN A 217 14.23 10.49 20.55
N GLY A 218 14.08 10.36 21.88
CA GLY A 218 12.92 10.86 22.64
C GLY A 218 11.83 9.79 22.84
N GLU A 219 10.90 10.03 23.76
CA GLU A 219 9.81 9.08 24.04
C GLU A 219 8.83 9.04 22.87
N ARG A 220 8.80 7.92 22.17
CA ARG A 220 7.90 7.65 21.04
C ARG A 220 7.41 6.23 21.17
N SER A 221 6.12 6.06 21.43
CA SER A 221 5.58 4.73 21.65
C SER A 221 4.13 4.63 21.22
N LEU A 222 3.75 3.42 20.86
CA LEU A 222 2.38 2.99 20.66
C LEU A 222 2.21 1.79 21.58
N ARG A 223 1.11 1.74 22.33
CA ARG A 223 0.80 0.64 23.22
C ARG A 223 -0.65 0.21 23.02
N LEU A 224 -0.85 -1.09 22.84
CA LEU A 224 -2.17 -1.72 22.93
C LEU A 224 -2.57 -1.81 24.40
N GLU A 225 -3.67 -1.18 24.76
CA GLU A 225 -4.20 -1.15 26.12
C GLU A 225 -5.17 -2.30 26.37
N ASN A 226 -6.06 -2.54 25.40
CA ASN A 226 -7.13 -3.52 25.57
C ASN A 226 -7.67 -4.02 24.24
N VAL A 227 -8.18 -5.25 24.23
CA VAL A 227 -8.91 -5.85 23.11
C VAL A 227 -10.19 -6.47 23.65
N LYS A 228 -11.34 -6.01 23.15
CA LYS A 228 -12.66 -6.49 23.55
C LYS A 228 -13.43 -6.99 22.32
N PRO A 229 -14.24 -8.05 22.44
CA PRO A 229 -15.23 -8.39 21.42
C PRO A 229 -16.15 -7.19 21.14
N LEU A 230 -16.57 -7.04 19.89
CA LEU A 230 -17.51 -5.98 19.50
C LEU A 230 -18.94 -6.42 19.87
N GLU A 231 -19.66 -5.58 20.61
CA GLU A 231 -21.04 -5.84 21.07
C GLU A 231 -22.09 -5.67 19.93
N GLY A 232 -21.93 -6.42 18.85
CA GLY A 232 -22.86 -6.47 17.73
C GLY A 232 -22.65 -5.38 16.66
N ASN A 233 -23.50 -5.43 15.62
CA ASN A 233 -23.33 -4.65 14.39
C ASN A 233 -23.48 -3.13 14.57
N ASP A 234 -24.17 -2.68 15.62
CA ASP A 234 -24.41 -1.25 15.88
C ASP A 234 -23.26 -0.58 16.65
N ALA A 235 -22.38 -1.35 17.29
CA ALA A 235 -21.28 -0.81 18.08
C ALA A 235 -20.32 0.03 17.23
N LEU A 236 -20.06 -0.36 15.98
CA LEU A 236 -19.30 0.47 15.04
C LEU A 236 -20.05 1.76 14.69
N ALA A 237 -21.36 1.68 14.44
CA ALA A 237 -22.15 2.84 14.03
C ALA A 237 -22.20 3.93 15.12
N ARG A 238 -22.13 3.55 16.40
CA ARG A 238 -22.05 4.48 17.54
C ARG A 238 -20.72 5.24 17.61
N GLU A 239 -19.66 4.69 17.04
CA GLU A 239 -18.29 5.23 17.09
C GLU A 239 -17.91 6.01 15.83
N ILE A 240 -18.65 5.80 14.73
CA ILE A 240 -18.48 6.59 13.50
C ILE A 240 -18.82 8.06 13.81
N PRO A 241 -17.92 9.02 13.52
CA PRO A 241 -18.20 10.43 13.73
C PRO A 241 -19.43 10.88 12.93
N SER A 242 -20.27 11.73 13.54
CA SER A 242 -21.34 12.41 12.80
C SER A 242 -20.73 13.33 11.74
N VAL A 243 -21.24 13.22 10.52
CA VAL A 243 -20.84 14.02 9.35
C VAL A 243 -22.08 14.65 8.75
N ASP A 244 -22.08 15.97 8.62
CA ASP A 244 -23.06 16.68 7.81
C ASP A 244 -22.77 16.44 6.32
N PRO A 245 -23.69 15.82 5.56
CA PRO A 245 -23.51 15.62 4.13
C PRO A 245 -23.25 16.91 3.35
N ALA A 246 -23.75 18.06 3.81
CA ALA A 246 -23.55 19.34 3.15
C ALA A 246 -22.12 19.89 3.33
N SER A 247 -21.41 19.48 4.38
CA SER A 247 -20.03 19.88 4.65
C SER A 247 -18.99 18.86 4.16
N LEU A 248 -19.43 17.73 3.59
CA LEU A 248 -18.54 16.67 3.13
C LEU A 248 -17.76 17.12 1.90
N GLN A 249 -16.44 17.18 2.03
CA GLN A 249 -15.52 17.52 0.95
C GLN A 249 -14.99 16.26 0.27
N GLU A 250 -14.52 16.40 -0.98
CA GLU A 250 -13.76 15.34 -1.63
C GLU A 250 -12.29 15.48 -1.25
N ALA A 251 -11.66 14.38 -0.82
CA ALA A 251 -10.26 14.40 -0.45
C ALA A 251 -9.39 14.80 -1.65
N SER A 252 -8.43 15.70 -1.42
CA SER A 252 -7.56 16.19 -2.48
C SER A 252 -6.60 15.08 -2.97
N PRO A 253 -5.97 15.23 -4.15
CA PRO A 253 -4.91 14.31 -4.58
C PRO A 253 -3.73 14.24 -3.59
N GLU A 254 -3.51 15.22 -2.73
CA GLU A 254 -2.53 15.13 -1.66
C GLU A 254 -2.91 14.07 -0.61
N ALA A 255 -4.21 13.80 -0.42
CA ALA A 255 -4.73 12.69 0.40
C ALA A 255 -4.37 11.30 -0.16
N LEU A 256 -3.77 11.23 -1.36
CA LEU A 256 -3.08 10.03 -1.86
C LEU A 256 -1.94 9.57 -0.93
N ARG A 257 -1.54 10.35 0.10
CA ARG A 257 -0.72 9.85 1.24
C ARG A 257 -1.25 8.54 1.81
N LEU A 258 -2.57 8.37 1.84
CA LEU A 258 -3.20 7.14 2.32
C LEU A 258 -2.83 5.90 1.47
N ALA A 259 -2.38 6.09 0.23
CA ALA A 259 -1.95 5.02 -0.67
C ALA A 259 -0.44 4.70 -0.58
N ASP A 260 0.39 5.57 0.00
CA ASP A 260 1.85 5.36 0.06
C ASP A 260 2.24 4.02 0.71
N PRO A 261 1.59 3.57 1.81
CA PRO A 261 1.86 2.24 2.36
C PRO A 261 1.58 1.11 1.35
N LEU A 262 0.53 1.23 0.53
CA LEU A 262 0.18 0.24 -0.49
C LEU A 262 1.13 0.29 -1.70
N HIS A 263 1.68 1.47 -2.02
CA HIS A 263 2.70 1.61 -3.05
C HIS A 263 4.02 0.98 -2.61
N SER A 264 4.44 1.23 -1.35
CA SER A 264 5.62 0.62 -0.75
C SER A 264 5.49 -0.90 -0.66
N ALA A 265 4.37 -1.41 -0.15
CA ALA A 265 4.13 -2.85 -0.06
C ALA A 265 4.15 -3.54 -1.44
N LEU A 266 3.52 -2.93 -2.46
CA LEU A 266 3.58 -3.45 -3.82
C LEU A 266 5.02 -3.45 -4.37
N PHE A 267 5.80 -2.41 -4.09
CA PHE A 267 7.21 -2.34 -4.51
C PHE A 267 8.04 -3.47 -3.92
N HIS A 268 8.01 -3.64 -2.59
CA HIS A 268 8.77 -4.70 -1.90
C HIS A 268 8.36 -6.09 -2.39
N HIS A 269 7.06 -6.35 -2.54
CA HIS A 269 6.57 -7.61 -3.12
C HIS A 269 7.12 -7.89 -4.53
N LEU A 270 7.18 -6.86 -5.37
CA LEU A 270 7.74 -7.01 -6.72
C LEU A 270 9.26 -7.22 -6.68
N VAL A 271 9.99 -6.60 -5.75
CA VAL A 271 11.43 -6.82 -5.54
C VAL A 271 11.69 -8.26 -5.13
N GLU A 272 10.96 -8.78 -4.14
CA GLU A 272 11.07 -10.17 -3.69
C GLU A 272 10.83 -11.14 -4.85
N LYS A 273 9.74 -10.96 -5.61
CA LYS A 273 9.45 -11.77 -6.80
C LYS A 273 10.54 -11.68 -7.86
N ALA A 274 11.14 -10.52 -8.06
CA ALA A 274 12.16 -10.29 -9.08
C ALA A 274 13.55 -10.79 -8.67
N CYS A 275 13.76 -11.10 -7.38
CA CYS A 275 14.99 -11.63 -6.81
C CYS A 275 14.92 -13.13 -6.48
N ALA A 276 13.75 -13.76 -6.61
CA ALA A 276 13.59 -15.20 -6.41
C ALA A 276 14.39 -16.03 -7.46
N GLU A 277 14.73 -17.27 -7.11
CA GLU A 277 15.41 -18.18 -8.03
C GLU A 277 14.52 -18.47 -9.26
N GLY A 278 15.08 -18.33 -10.47
CA GLY A 278 14.32 -18.47 -11.71
C GLY A 278 13.34 -17.32 -12.01
N ALA A 279 13.42 -16.20 -11.27
CA ALA A 279 12.50 -15.07 -11.43
C ALA A 279 12.51 -14.45 -12.85
N PRO A 280 11.35 -13.98 -13.34
CA PRO A 280 11.28 -13.21 -14.58
C PRO A 280 12.06 -11.88 -14.46
N SER A 281 12.41 -11.30 -15.60
CA SER A 281 12.92 -9.91 -15.63
C SER A 281 11.88 -8.94 -15.07
N PRO A 282 12.26 -7.76 -14.54
CA PRO A 282 11.33 -6.80 -13.96
C PRO A 282 10.36 -6.29 -15.01
N ALA A 283 10.87 -6.06 -16.23
CA ALA A 283 10.06 -5.71 -17.39
C ALA A 283 8.99 -6.77 -17.67
N ARG A 284 9.36 -8.06 -17.65
CA ARG A 284 8.42 -9.16 -17.86
C ARG A 284 7.39 -9.25 -16.73
N LEU A 285 7.83 -9.12 -15.48
CA LEU A 285 6.96 -9.13 -14.30
C LEU A 285 5.87 -8.05 -14.37
N LEU A 286 6.22 -6.82 -14.76
CA LEU A 286 5.23 -5.74 -14.94
C LEU A 286 4.35 -5.96 -16.17
N ALA A 287 4.91 -6.43 -17.28
CA ALA A 287 4.15 -6.66 -18.52
C ALA A 287 3.05 -7.71 -18.33
N GLU A 288 3.35 -8.82 -17.64
CA GLU A 288 2.38 -9.88 -17.33
C GLU A 288 1.24 -9.37 -16.42
N ASN A 289 1.46 -8.30 -15.66
CA ASN A 289 0.48 -7.70 -14.75
C ASN A 289 -0.09 -6.36 -15.24
N ALA A 290 0.17 -5.96 -16.49
CA ALA A 290 -0.15 -4.61 -16.98
C ALA A 290 -1.62 -4.19 -16.81
N PRO A 291 -2.64 -5.03 -17.09
CA PRO A 291 -4.04 -4.65 -16.87
C PRO A 291 -4.38 -4.42 -15.40
N ALA A 292 -3.83 -5.25 -14.49
CA ALA A 292 -4.06 -5.13 -13.06
C ALA A 292 -3.37 -3.89 -12.47
N LEU A 293 -2.13 -3.62 -12.90
CA LEU A 293 -1.41 -2.39 -12.54
C LEU A 293 -2.14 -1.14 -13.03
N ARG A 294 -2.70 -1.16 -14.25
CA ARG A 294 -3.51 -0.05 -14.74
C ARG A 294 -4.76 0.18 -13.88
N ALA A 295 -5.47 -0.88 -13.51
CA ALA A 295 -6.63 -0.78 -12.62
C ALA A 295 -6.24 -0.24 -11.24
N TYR A 296 -5.08 -0.68 -10.73
CA TYR A 296 -4.50 -0.18 -9.47
C TYR A 296 -4.27 1.33 -9.52
N TRP A 297 -3.65 1.87 -10.58
CA TRP A 297 -3.42 3.32 -10.69
C TRP A 297 -4.70 4.14 -10.81
N LEU A 298 -5.67 3.67 -11.61
CA LEU A 298 -6.97 4.33 -11.71
C LEU A 298 -7.69 4.38 -10.36
N ALA A 299 -7.61 3.29 -9.60
CA ALA A 299 -8.17 3.22 -8.25
C ALA A 299 -7.43 4.12 -7.28
N ALA A 300 -6.10 4.25 -7.40
CA ALA A 300 -5.31 5.19 -6.61
C ALA A 300 -5.84 6.61 -6.80
N TRP A 301 -6.20 7.02 -8.02
CA TRP A 301 -6.75 8.35 -8.31
C TRP A 301 -8.26 8.47 -8.04
N GLY A 302 -8.88 7.49 -7.37
CA GLY A 302 -10.31 7.54 -7.10
C GLY A 302 -11.19 7.53 -8.35
N TYR A 303 -10.68 7.00 -9.47
CA TYR A 303 -11.30 7.05 -10.80
C TYR A 303 -11.57 8.47 -11.32
N LEU A 304 -10.86 9.45 -10.81
CA LEU A 304 -10.89 10.82 -11.31
C LEU A 304 -9.82 11.04 -12.39
N VAL A 305 -9.79 12.27 -12.89
CA VAL A 305 -8.71 12.75 -13.74
C VAL A 305 -7.37 12.53 -13.03
N PRO A 306 -6.33 12.03 -13.72
CA PRO A 306 -5.02 11.87 -13.11
C PRO A 306 -4.53 13.17 -12.43
N PRO A 307 -3.93 13.08 -11.23
CA PRO A 307 -3.47 14.25 -10.49
C PRO A 307 -2.52 15.13 -11.32
N GLY A 308 -2.65 16.45 -11.14
CA GLY A 308 -1.87 17.45 -11.87
C GLY A 308 -2.41 17.80 -13.26
N VAL A 309 -3.45 17.10 -13.74
CA VAL A 309 -4.06 17.39 -15.04
C VAL A 309 -5.35 18.22 -14.86
N PRO A 310 -5.45 19.41 -15.48
CA PRO A 310 -6.66 20.23 -15.40
C PRO A 310 -7.89 19.51 -15.97
N ALA A 311 -9.03 19.60 -15.27
CA ALA A 311 -10.25 18.88 -15.63
C ALA A 311 -10.83 19.27 -17.00
N ASN A 312 -10.60 20.50 -17.47
CA ASN A 312 -10.97 20.95 -18.82
C ASN A 312 -10.11 20.26 -19.90
N VAL A 313 -8.80 20.13 -19.66
CA VAL A 313 -7.86 19.45 -20.56
C VAL A 313 -8.24 17.96 -20.65
N ALA A 314 -8.49 17.32 -19.51
CA ALA A 314 -8.93 15.93 -19.48
C ALA A 314 -10.24 15.71 -20.24
N ARG A 315 -11.24 16.58 -20.04
CA ARG A 315 -12.51 16.52 -20.79
C ARG A 315 -12.31 16.61 -22.30
N MET A 316 -11.44 17.51 -22.77
CA MET A 316 -11.13 17.65 -24.19
C MET A 316 -10.44 16.38 -24.75
N LEU A 317 -9.48 15.82 -24.02
CA LEU A 317 -8.77 14.59 -24.42
C LEU A 317 -9.68 13.34 -24.40
N GLN A 318 -10.71 13.35 -23.55
CA GLN A 318 -11.70 12.28 -23.45
C GLN A 318 -12.88 12.45 -24.41
N ASP A 319 -13.05 13.60 -25.07
CA ASP A 319 -14.11 13.84 -26.05
C ASP A 319 -13.83 13.12 -27.37
N LEU A 320 -14.17 11.84 -27.40
CA LEU A 320 -14.03 11.01 -28.59
C LEU A 320 -14.88 11.57 -29.75
N LYS A 321 -16.08 12.09 -29.50
CA LYS A 321 -16.97 12.57 -30.55
C LYS A 321 -16.39 13.80 -31.24
N GLY A 322 -15.95 14.79 -30.45
CA GLY A 322 -15.28 15.98 -30.97
C GLY A 322 -14.00 15.65 -31.74
N GLN A 323 -13.19 14.71 -31.22
CA GLN A 323 -11.99 14.24 -31.92
C GLN A 323 -12.30 13.60 -33.27
N LYS A 324 -13.33 12.75 -33.33
CA LYS A 324 -13.77 12.15 -34.60
C LYS A 324 -14.18 13.21 -35.61
N GLN A 325 -14.98 14.19 -35.19
CA GLN A 325 -15.43 15.28 -36.07
C GLN A 325 -14.25 16.14 -36.55
N GLN A 326 -13.33 16.48 -35.66
CA GLN A 326 -12.14 17.25 -36.03
C GLN A 326 -11.28 16.50 -37.03
N TYR A 327 -10.92 15.24 -36.73
CA TYR A 327 -10.04 14.48 -37.61
C TYR A 327 -10.71 14.11 -38.94
N LEU A 328 -12.03 14.01 -39.01
CA LEU A 328 -12.73 13.85 -40.28
C LEU A 328 -12.55 15.08 -41.17
N ARG A 329 -12.72 16.28 -40.61
CA ARG A 329 -12.45 17.54 -41.33
C ARG A 329 -11.00 17.60 -41.81
N ASP A 330 -10.05 17.28 -40.92
CA ASP A 330 -8.62 17.28 -41.26
C ASP A 330 -8.27 16.25 -42.34
N TRP A 331 -8.89 15.07 -42.30
CA TRP A 331 -8.69 14.02 -43.30
C TRP A 331 -9.23 14.43 -44.68
N THR A 332 -10.44 15.01 -44.73
CA THR A 332 -11.03 15.53 -45.98
C THR A 332 -10.16 16.63 -46.57
N ALA A 333 -9.73 17.60 -45.74
CA ALA A 333 -8.85 18.67 -46.19
C ALA A 333 -7.49 18.15 -46.70
N ALA A 334 -6.90 17.16 -46.02
CA ALA A 334 -5.64 16.53 -46.47
C ALA A 334 -5.81 15.81 -47.80
N LYS A 335 -6.95 15.13 -48.01
CA LYS A 335 -7.26 14.44 -49.27
C LYS A 335 -7.47 15.42 -50.43
N GLU A 336 -8.04 16.59 -50.16
CA GLU A 336 -8.19 17.66 -51.14
C GLU A 336 -6.85 18.32 -51.48
N ALA A 337 -5.98 18.52 -50.49
CA ALA A 337 -4.69 19.17 -50.66
C ALA A 337 -3.65 18.30 -51.40
N ASP A 338 -3.61 17.00 -51.12
CA ASP A 338 -2.69 16.05 -51.78
C ASP A 338 -3.38 14.69 -52.02
N PRO A 339 -4.16 14.57 -53.11
CA PRO A 339 -4.91 13.35 -53.41
C PRO A 339 -4.03 12.12 -53.62
N ASN A 340 -2.83 12.29 -54.18
CA ASN A 340 -1.90 11.20 -54.48
C ASN A 340 -1.29 10.63 -53.19
N ALA A 341 -0.89 11.47 -52.24
CA ALA A 341 -0.35 11.02 -50.95
C ALA A 341 -1.43 10.36 -50.05
N MET A 342 -2.69 10.71 -50.26
CA MET A 342 -3.83 10.18 -49.50
C MET A 342 -4.55 9.03 -50.21
N GLU A 343 -4.03 8.55 -51.34
CA GLU A 343 -4.61 7.43 -52.08
C GLU A 343 -4.63 6.16 -51.22
N GLY A 344 -5.79 5.50 -51.13
CA GLY A 344 -5.97 4.29 -50.32
C GLY A 344 -5.99 4.50 -48.79
N VAL A 345 -5.76 5.72 -48.28
CA VAL A 345 -5.80 6.01 -46.83
C VAL A 345 -7.25 6.20 -46.37
N SER A 346 -7.79 5.18 -45.70
CA SER A 346 -9.12 5.29 -45.07
C SER A 346 -9.11 6.26 -43.90
N PHE A 347 -10.27 6.86 -43.61
CA PHE A 347 -10.43 7.71 -42.43
C PHE A 347 -10.10 6.98 -41.12
N ILE A 348 -10.44 5.70 -41.00
CA ILE A 348 -10.13 4.90 -39.81
C ILE A 348 -8.61 4.78 -39.60
N GLN A 349 -7.84 4.49 -40.65
CA GLN A 349 -6.37 4.45 -40.58
C GLN A 349 -5.79 5.81 -40.18
N TYR A 350 -6.28 6.88 -40.79
CA TYR A 350 -5.88 8.25 -40.46
C TYR A 350 -6.18 8.59 -38.99
N PHE A 351 -7.39 8.27 -38.53
CA PHE A 351 -7.84 8.49 -37.15
C PHE A 351 -6.99 7.74 -36.14
N ARG A 352 -6.67 6.46 -36.40
CA ARG A 352 -5.78 5.65 -35.55
C ARG A 352 -4.39 6.26 -35.47
N LEU A 353 -3.81 6.66 -36.60
CA LEU A 353 -2.49 7.29 -36.65
C LEU A 353 -2.46 8.62 -35.87
N ARG A 354 -3.48 9.47 -36.06
CA ARG A 354 -3.59 10.75 -35.33
C ARG A 354 -3.75 10.55 -33.83
N ARG A 355 -4.54 9.55 -33.39
CA ARG A 355 -4.63 9.22 -31.96
C ARG A 355 -3.35 8.63 -31.40
N MET A 356 -2.62 7.81 -32.16
CA MET A 356 -1.30 7.32 -31.74
C MET A 356 -0.33 8.48 -31.53
N LYS A 357 -0.24 9.39 -32.50
CA LYS A 357 0.59 10.60 -32.37
C LYS A 357 0.17 11.46 -31.18
N LEU A 358 -1.13 11.66 -30.96
CA LEU A 358 -1.62 12.40 -29.80
C LEU A 358 -1.23 11.74 -28.47
N ARG A 359 -1.18 10.39 -28.40
CA ARG A 359 -0.66 9.68 -27.23
C ARG A 359 0.83 9.89 -27.02
N GLU A 360 1.62 9.88 -28.09
CA GLU A 360 3.07 10.15 -28.04
C GLU A 360 3.35 11.58 -27.58
N ASP A 361 2.61 12.55 -28.10
CA ASP A 361 2.68 13.95 -27.69
C ASP A 361 2.29 14.10 -26.20
N LEU A 362 1.23 13.40 -25.77
CA LEU A 362 0.79 13.40 -24.38
C LEU A 362 1.81 12.76 -23.44
N ARG A 363 2.42 11.64 -23.84
CA ARG A 363 3.55 11.02 -23.11
C ARG A 363 4.68 12.03 -22.93
N SER A 364 5.09 12.67 -24.01
CA SER A 364 6.19 13.65 -23.99
C SER A 364 5.89 14.85 -23.08
N LYS A 365 4.63 15.32 -23.06
CA LYS A 365 4.20 16.39 -22.15
C LYS A 365 4.20 15.96 -20.68
N ILE A 366 3.63 14.80 -20.37
CA ILE A 366 3.65 14.25 -19.01
C ILE A 366 5.10 14.04 -18.55
N ASP A 367 6.00 13.66 -19.44
CA ASP A 367 7.42 13.49 -19.15
C ASP A 367 8.11 14.80 -18.82
N ALA A 368 7.87 15.84 -19.63
CA ALA A 368 8.42 17.17 -19.38
C ALA A 368 7.93 17.76 -18.04
N GLU A 369 6.68 17.48 -17.69
CA GLU A 369 6.05 17.95 -16.45
C GLU A 369 6.26 16.99 -15.28
N SER A 370 6.84 15.80 -15.48
CA SER A 370 6.91 14.75 -14.45
C SER A 370 7.65 15.16 -13.18
N LYS A 371 8.62 16.07 -13.30
CA LYS A 371 9.36 16.66 -12.17
C LYS A 371 8.54 17.68 -11.37
N GLN A 372 7.48 18.20 -11.96
CA GLN A 372 6.57 19.20 -11.37
C GLN A 372 5.22 18.57 -11.00
N GLY A 373 4.88 17.42 -11.60
CA GLY A 373 3.63 16.70 -11.38
C GLY A 373 3.57 16.05 -9.99
N PRO A 374 2.56 16.36 -9.15
CA PRO A 374 2.53 15.95 -7.75
C PRO A 374 2.41 14.44 -7.55
N ALA A 375 1.91 13.67 -8.52
CA ALA A 375 1.80 12.21 -8.42
C ALA A 375 3.10 11.48 -8.79
N LEU A 376 3.68 11.78 -9.95
CA LEU A 376 4.88 11.08 -10.45
C LEU A 376 6.13 11.41 -9.63
N ALA A 377 6.37 12.70 -9.36
CA ALA A 377 7.51 13.14 -8.54
C ALA A 377 7.46 12.53 -7.14
N ARG A 378 6.25 12.43 -6.59
CA ARG A 378 6.02 11.85 -5.27
C ARG A 378 6.22 10.34 -5.25
N LEU A 379 5.65 9.61 -6.20
CA LEU A 379 5.88 8.17 -6.30
C LEU A 379 7.38 7.88 -6.45
N GLN A 380 8.09 8.69 -7.24
CA GLN A 380 9.53 8.57 -7.37
C GLN A 380 10.27 8.81 -6.05
N LEU A 381 9.94 9.88 -5.32
CA LEU A 381 10.52 10.15 -4.01
C LEU A 381 10.26 9.01 -3.01
N LEU A 382 9.03 8.47 -2.99
CA LEU A 382 8.68 7.32 -2.16
C LEU A 382 9.55 6.12 -2.52
N LEU A 383 9.63 5.76 -3.80
CA LEU A 383 10.40 4.60 -4.26
C LEU A 383 11.90 4.76 -4.04
N ASP A 384 12.45 5.98 -4.19
CA ASP A 384 13.85 6.26 -3.85
C ASP A 384 14.12 6.02 -2.36
N GLY A 385 13.18 6.42 -1.49
CA GLY A 385 13.22 6.12 -0.06
C GLY A 385 13.01 4.64 0.29
N GLU A 386 12.25 3.89 -0.51
CA GLU A 386 12.14 2.43 -0.34
C GLU A 386 13.38 1.69 -0.83
N ILE A 387 14.04 2.17 -1.90
CA ILE A 387 15.31 1.60 -2.40
C ILE A 387 16.41 1.70 -1.34
N SER A 388 16.47 2.78 -0.55
CA SER A 388 17.48 2.92 0.50
C SER A 388 17.31 1.92 1.65
N LYS A 389 16.17 1.24 1.75
CA LYS A 389 15.86 0.22 2.75
C LYS A 389 16.11 -1.21 2.26
N LEU A 390 16.51 -1.38 0.99
CA LEU A 390 16.77 -2.69 0.43
C LEU A 390 18.16 -3.19 0.82
N ILE A 391 18.29 -4.51 1.02
CA ILE A 391 19.60 -5.14 1.19
C ILE A 391 20.45 -4.97 -0.08
N PRO A 392 21.80 -4.94 0.01
CA PRO A 392 22.68 -4.66 -1.13
C PRO A 392 22.42 -5.53 -2.37
N ALA A 393 22.07 -6.81 -2.17
CA ALA A 393 21.76 -7.76 -3.25
C ALA A 393 20.50 -7.39 -4.06
N GLN A 394 19.56 -6.64 -3.46
CA GLN A 394 18.28 -6.27 -4.08
C GLN A 394 18.33 -4.89 -4.75
N VAL A 395 19.27 -4.01 -4.38
CA VAL A 395 19.29 -2.59 -4.80
C VAL A 395 19.24 -2.40 -6.32
N ALA A 396 20.04 -3.16 -7.08
CA ALA A 396 20.06 -3.03 -8.54
C ALA A 396 18.70 -3.36 -9.16
N ARG A 397 18.06 -4.42 -8.67
CA ARG A 397 16.74 -4.86 -9.11
C ARG A 397 15.64 -3.90 -8.69
N GLY A 398 15.70 -3.40 -7.46
CA GLY A 398 14.80 -2.38 -6.93
C GLY A 398 14.85 -1.08 -7.75
N ARG A 399 16.04 -0.61 -8.13
CA ARG A 399 16.20 0.56 -9.01
C ARG A 399 15.59 0.36 -10.39
N GLU A 400 15.73 -0.81 -10.97
CA GLU A 400 15.10 -1.14 -12.26
C GLU A 400 13.57 -1.17 -12.13
N LEU A 401 13.05 -1.85 -11.12
CA LEU A 401 11.61 -1.93 -10.84
C LEU A 401 11.00 -0.55 -10.59
N ALA A 402 11.64 0.29 -9.77
CA ALA A 402 11.12 1.63 -9.47
C ALA A 402 10.94 2.47 -10.74
N LYS A 403 11.92 2.45 -11.65
CA LYS A 403 11.83 3.14 -12.95
C LYS A 403 10.65 2.62 -13.77
N LEU A 404 10.47 1.30 -13.83
CA LEU A 404 9.39 0.67 -14.59
C LEU A 404 8.01 0.92 -13.98
N ILE A 405 7.90 0.96 -12.65
CA ILE A 405 6.67 1.29 -11.92
C ILE A 405 6.25 2.74 -12.22
N VAL A 406 7.18 3.70 -12.18
CA VAL A 406 6.91 5.09 -12.55
C VAL A 406 6.49 5.20 -14.01
N ALA A 407 7.16 4.49 -14.91
CA ALA A 407 6.78 4.44 -16.33
C ALA A 407 5.39 3.82 -16.54
N ASN A 408 5.04 2.80 -15.75
CA ASN A 408 3.73 2.17 -15.79
C ASN A 408 2.60 3.10 -15.30
N GLN A 409 2.84 3.84 -14.21
CA GLN A 409 1.88 4.84 -13.73
C GLN A 409 1.66 5.93 -14.79
N ARG A 410 2.74 6.42 -15.40
CA ARG A 410 2.68 7.39 -16.50
C ARG A 410 1.86 6.89 -17.69
N GLU A 411 2.09 5.65 -18.12
CA GLU A 411 1.28 5.08 -19.20
C GLU A 411 -0.19 4.94 -18.79
N ALA A 412 -0.47 4.59 -17.53
CA ALA A 412 -1.84 4.59 -17.02
C ALA A 412 -2.49 5.99 -17.07
N MET A 413 -1.73 7.07 -16.85
CA MET A 413 -2.24 8.44 -16.98
C MET A 413 -2.61 8.75 -18.44
N VAL A 414 -1.73 8.39 -19.38
CA VAL A 414 -1.97 8.57 -20.83
C VAL A 414 -3.23 7.82 -21.25
N ILE A 415 -3.38 6.57 -20.83
CA ILE A 415 -4.55 5.75 -21.18
C ILE A 415 -5.82 6.28 -20.49
N ALA A 416 -5.73 6.82 -19.27
CA ALA A 416 -6.88 7.43 -18.58
C ALA A 416 -7.38 8.70 -19.31
N LEU A 417 -6.46 9.50 -19.84
CA LEU A 417 -6.77 10.73 -20.57
C LEU A 417 -7.20 10.46 -22.01
N LEU A 418 -6.58 9.46 -22.66
CA LEU A 418 -6.83 9.12 -24.06
C LEU A 418 -7.05 7.60 -24.23
N PRO A 419 -8.22 7.08 -23.77
CA PRO A 419 -8.51 5.65 -23.74
C PRO A 419 -8.42 4.96 -25.10
N GLU A 420 -8.23 3.65 -25.10
CA GLU A 420 -8.36 2.86 -26.32
C GLU A 420 -9.79 2.94 -26.85
N VAL A 421 -9.91 3.03 -28.18
CA VAL A 421 -11.21 3.12 -28.83
C VAL A 421 -11.61 1.69 -29.18
N PRO A 422 -12.73 1.17 -28.62
CA PRO A 422 -13.20 -0.16 -28.97
C PRO A 422 -13.53 -0.27 -30.46
N GLU A 423 -13.30 -1.42 -31.09
CA GLU A 423 -13.59 -1.62 -32.52
C GLU A 423 -15.04 -1.30 -32.88
N LYS A 424 -15.99 -1.64 -32.01
CA LYS A 424 -17.42 -1.28 -32.19
C LYS A 424 -17.63 0.24 -32.25
N ALA A 425 -16.86 1.01 -31.48
CA ALA A 425 -16.90 2.46 -31.53
C ALA A 425 -16.15 3.02 -32.75
N LEU A 426 -15.32 2.22 -33.43
CA LEU A 426 -14.74 2.55 -34.73
C LEU A 426 -15.63 2.12 -35.90
N GLN A 427 -16.72 1.38 -35.67
CA GLN A 427 -17.67 1.01 -36.73
C GLN A 427 -18.83 2.01 -36.84
N SER A 428 -19.04 2.85 -35.82
CA SER A 428 -20.04 3.92 -35.80
C SER A 428 -19.56 5.21 -36.45
N PHE A 429 -18.72 5.12 -37.49
CA PHE A 429 -18.23 6.26 -38.26
C PHE A 429 -19.14 6.60 -39.44
#